data_AF-Q7MUP5-F1
#
_entry.id   AF-Q7MUP5-F1
#
_cell.length_a   1.000
_cell.length_b   1.000
_cell.length_c   1.000
_cell.angle_alpha   90.00
_cell.angle_beta   90.00
_cell.angle_gamma   90.00
#
_symmetry.space_group_name_H-M   'P 1'
#
loop_
_entity.id
_entity.type
_entity.pdbx_description
1 polymer ?
#
loop_
_entity_poly.entity_id
_entity_poly.type
_entity_poly.pdbx_seq_one_letter_code
_entity_poly.pdbx_strand_id
1 'polypeptide(L)'
;MATHNFAYENRLIHVEDEDYESGNVPEHKEYVQGCNRNYPSYYLDEYRASFHTLDIVITSAYYSGGCIDYIQHDSYLNNITFCDGYDEDATDTIMRDFKAYHPDYEKVRELARKIGEDWKNYTAYDALQAYLFALEKPEADKIIDKIKTDYGYRELTKTGSFCNGEALYEQIA
;
A
#
# COMPACT_ATOMS: atom_id res chain seq x y z
N MET A 1 5.12 -24.39 -12.18
CA MET A 1 5.93 -23.15 -12.17
C MET A 1 6.02 -22.74 -10.72
N ALA A 2 7.22 -22.42 -10.24
CA ALA A 2 7.35 -21.89 -8.90
C ALA A 2 7.00 -20.40 -8.91
N THR A 3 6.43 -19.91 -7.82
CA THR A 3 5.92 -18.54 -7.71
C THR A 3 6.55 -17.89 -6.49
N HIS A 4 6.70 -16.56 -6.48
CA HIS A 4 7.18 -15.85 -5.30
C HIS A 4 6.33 -16.18 -4.07
N ASN A 5 6.91 -16.27 -2.88
CA ASN A 5 6.11 -16.60 -1.71
C ASN A 5 5.13 -15.47 -1.31
N PHE A 6 5.45 -14.20 -1.60
CA PHE A 6 4.63 -13.05 -1.24
C PHE A 6 4.17 -12.27 -2.49
N ALA A 7 2.99 -11.66 -2.40
CA ALA A 7 2.38 -10.92 -3.52
C ALA A 7 2.92 -9.50 -3.68
N TYR A 8 3.18 -8.86 -2.54
CA TYR A 8 3.68 -7.50 -2.43
C TYR A 8 5.09 -7.56 -1.84
N GLU A 9 5.95 -6.60 -2.19
CA GLU A 9 7.36 -6.61 -1.80
C GLU A 9 7.78 -5.21 -1.30
N ASN A 10 6.88 -4.46 -0.64
CA ASN A 10 7.22 -3.12 -0.13
C ASN A 10 7.78 -3.17 1.29
N ARG A 11 7.02 -3.76 2.21
CA ARG A 11 7.41 -4.05 3.59
C ARG A 11 6.92 -5.48 3.89
N LEU A 12 7.82 -6.45 3.99
CA LEU A 12 7.45 -7.86 4.17
C LEU A 12 7.49 -8.25 5.65
N ILE A 13 6.45 -7.92 6.41
CA ILE A 13 6.35 -8.43 7.79
C ILE A 13 5.80 -9.85 7.76
N HIS A 14 6.65 -10.83 8.03
CA HIS A 14 6.32 -12.24 7.93
C HIS A 14 5.45 -12.68 9.12
N VAL A 15 4.32 -13.30 8.78
CA VAL A 15 3.41 -13.95 9.73
C VAL A 15 3.55 -15.45 9.53
N GLU A 16 3.99 -16.17 10.54
CA GLU A 16 4.25 -17.61 10.45
C GLU A 16 2.93 -18.40 10.62
N ASP A 17 2.89 -19.66 10.17
CA ASP A 17 1.68 -20.50 10.34
C ASP A 17 1.30 -20.66 11.83
N GLU A 18 2.31 -20.69 12.71
CA GLU A 18 2.16 -20.76 14.16
C GLU A 18 1.47 -19.52 14.75
N ASP A 19 1.64 -18.34 14.13
CA ASP A 19 0.93 -17.12 14.51
C ASP A 19 -0.57 -17.24 14.22
N TYR A 20 -0.93 -17.82 13.07
CA TYR A 20 -2.33 -18.11 12.74
C TYR A 20 -2.94 -19.14 13.70
N GLU A 21 -2.20 -20.21 14.01
CA GLU A 21 -2.67 -21.27 14.91
C GLU A 21 -2.87 -20.78 16.36
N SER A 22 -1.99 -19.91 16.82
CA SER A 22 -2.05 -19.33 18.18
C SER A 22 -2.98 -18.12 18.28
N GLY A 23 -3.48 -17.61 17.15
CA GLY A 23 -4.27 -16.38 17.10
C GLY A 23 -3.46 -15.11 17.34
N ASN A 24 -2.13 -15.17 17.22
CA ASN A 24 -1.22 -14.02 17.26
C ASN A 24 -1.27 -13.28 15.91
N VAL A 25 -2.45 -12.86 15.47
CA VAL A 25 -2.67 -12.13 14.21
C VAL A 25 -3.59 -10.93 14.42
N PRO A 26 -3.31 -9.76 13.82
CA PRO A 26 -4.22 -8.62 13.86
C PRO A 26 -5.61 -8.97 13.31
N GLU A 27 -6.64 -8.23 13.67
CA GLU A 27 -7.99 -8.46 13.14
C GLU A 27 -8.08 -8.08 11.64
N HIS A 28 -8.58 -9.01 10.81
CA HIS A 28 -8.63 -8.85 9.35
C HIS A 28 -9.82 -9.60 8.75
N LYS A 29 -11.02 -9.02 8.79
CA LYS A 29 -12.24 -9.70 8.34
C LYS A 29 -12.58 -9.44 6.89
N GLU A 30 -12.26 -8.24 6.40
CA GLU A 30 -12.71 -7.83 5.08
C GLU A 30 -11.70 -8.18 3.99
N TYR A 31 -12.21 -8.86 2.97
CA TYR A 31 -11.44 -9.28 1.80
C TYR A 31 -11.19 -8.12 0.84
N VAL A 32 -9.95 -7.99 0.35
CA VAL A 32 -9.57 -7.02 -0.67
C VAL A 32 -10.13 -7.47 -2.02
N GLN A 33 -11.16 -6.78 -2.51
CA GLN A 33 -11.79 -7.14 -3.79
C GLN A 33 -10.79 -7.03 -4.95
N GLY A 34 -10.73 -8.08 -5.77
CA GLY A 34 -9.86 -8.11 -6.96
C GLY A 34 -8.40 -8.50 -6.68
N CYS A 35 -8.05 -8.83 -5.42
CA CYS A 35 -6.72 -9.37 -5.14
C CYS A 35 -6.51 -10.72 -5.85
N ASN A 36 -5.24 -11.09 -6.04
CA ASN A 36 -4.90 -12.34 -6.73
C ASN A 36 -5.46 -13.53 -5.95
N ARG A 37 -6.21 -14.43 -6.62
CA ARG A 37 -6.80 -15.61 -5.98
C ARG A 37 -5.77 -16.49 -5.28
N ASN A 38 -4.52 -16.50 -5.75
CA ASN A 38 -3.44 -17.28 -5.14
C ASN A 38 -2.81 -16.57 -3.93
N TYR A 39 -3.10 -15.28 -3.74
CA TYR A 39 -2.65 -14.45 -2.63
C TYR A 39 -3.85 -13.66 -2.10
N PRO A 40 -4.80 -14.33 -1.43
CA PRO A 40 -5.92 -13.64 -0.82
C PRO A 40 -5.39 -12.61 0.17
N SER A 41 -5.83 -11.37 0.03
CA SER A 41 -5.46 -10.26 0.89
C SER A 41 -6.68 -9.78 1.66
N TYR A 42 -6.47 -9.39 2.90
CA TYR A 42 -7.47 -8.85 3.81
C TYR A 42 -6.96 -7.53 4.36
N TYR A 43 -7.86 -6.56 4.51
CA TYR A 43 -7.53 -5.32 5.19
C TYR A 43 -7.25 -5.60 6.67
N LEU A 44 -6.30 -4.85 7.25
CA LEU A 44 -6.20 -4.79 8.70
C LEU A 44 -7.26 -3.81 9.22
N ASP A 45 -8.30 -4.36 9.86
CA ASP A 45 -9.55 -3.63 10.13
C ASP A 45 -9.32 -2.37 10.98
N GLU A 46 -8.35 -2.39 11.91
CA GLU A 46 -7.97 -1.26 12.76
C GLU A 46 -7.44 -0.05 11.95
N TYR A 47 -6.76 -0.32 10.83
CA TYR A 47 -6.08 0.70 10.03
C TYR A 47 -6.82 1.04 8.74
N ARG A 48 -7.99 0.44 8.53
CA ARG A 48 -8.79 0.66 7.32
C ARG A 48 -9.12 2.14 7.14
N ALA A 49 -8.92 2.64 5.92
CA ALA A 49 -9.16 4.05 5.56
C ALA A 49 -8.38 5.06 6.41
N SER A 50 -7.26 4.64 7.03
CA SER A 50 -6.33 5.57 7.72
C SER A 50 -5.54 6.42 6.73
N PHE A 51 -5.53 6.03 5.46
CA PHE A 51 -4.78 6.66 4.38
C PHE A 51 -5.67 6.76 3.13
N HIS A 52 -5.33 7.69 2.25
CA HIS A 52 -6.04 7.95 1.00
C HIS A 52 -5.46 7.18 -0.19
N THR A 53 -4.15 6.86 -0.18
CA THR A 53 -3.45 6.26 -1.34
C THR A 53 -2.99 4.84 -1.13
N LEU A 54 -3.12 4.32 0.10
CA LEU A 54 -2.67 3.00 0.46
C LEU A 54 -3.57 2.37 1.53
N ASP A 55 -3.55 1.05 1.61
CA ASP A 55 -4.13 0.30 2.71
C ASP A 55 -3.10 -0.68 3.26
N ILE A 56 -3.08 -0.88 4.57
CA ILE A 56 -2.27 -1.94 5.19
C ILE A 56 -3.09 -3.22 5.17
N VAL A 57 -2.48 -4.29 4.64
CA VAL A 57 -3.15 -5.57 4.40
C VAL A 57 -2.33 -6.72 4.96
N ILE A 58 -3.01 -7.80 5.31
CA ILE A 58 -2.39 -9.11 5.47
C ILE A 58 -2.72 -9.97 4.25
N THR A 59 -1.70 -10.59 3.66
CA THR A 59 -1.82 -11.40 2.45
C THR A 59 -1.29 -12.79 2.72
N SER A 60 -2.08 -13.82 2.40
CA SER A 60 -1.60 -15.20 2.50
C SER A 60 -0.45 -15.44 1.54
N ALA A 61 0.58 -16.12 2.02
CA ALA A 61 1.70 -16.51 1.19
C ALA A 61 1.34 -17.71 0.30
N TYR A 62 2.11 -17.90 -0.77
CA TYR A 62 1.84 -18.98 -1.73
C TYR A 62 2.10 -20.38 -1.14
N TYR A 63 3.12 -20.51 -0.28
CA TYR A 63 3.53 -21.79 0.29
C TYR A 63 3.14 -21.94 1.77
N SER A 64 3.47 -20.97 2.61
CA SER A 64 3.30 -21.03 4.08
C SER A 64 3.32 -19.62 4.68
N GLY A 65 2.46 -19.41 5.67
CA GLY A 65 2.30 -18.16 6.40
C GLY A 65 1.59 -17.07 5.61
N GLY A 66 1.98 -15.84 5.90
CA GLY A 66 1.48 -14.63 5.26
C GLY A 66 2.47 -13.49 5.39
N CYS A 67 2.11 -12.35 4.80
CA CYS A 67 2.82 -11.11 5.04
C CYS A 67 1.85 -9.96 5.32
N ILE A 68 2.24 -9.09 6.24
CA ILE A 68 1.65 -7.77 6.38
C ILE A 68 2.52 -6.80 5.56
N ASP A 69 1.88 -6.09 4.65
CA ASP A 69 2.45 -5.07 3.76
C ASP A 69 1.40 -3.98 3.55
N TYR A 70 1.69 -2.99 2.71
CA TYR A 70 0.67 -2.09 2.18
C TYR A 70 0.46 -2.32 0.68
N ILE A 71 -0.77 -2.08 0.22
CA ILE A 71 -1.13 -1.98 -1.19
C ILE A 71 -1.38 -0.53 -1.54
N GLN A 72 -1.00 -0.13 -2.75
CA GLN A 72 -1.39 1.16 -3.30
C GLN A 72 -2.73 1.02 -4.01
N HIS A 73 -3.60 2.02 -3.86
CA HIS A 73 -4.80 2.15 -4.67
C HIS A 73 -4.98 3.58 -5.13
N ASP A 74 -5.58 3.72 -6.30
CA ASP A 74 -5.75 4.99 -7.01
C ASP A 74 -7.17 5.54 -6.88
N SER A 75 -8.02 4.90 -6.08
CA SER A 75 -9.43 5.25 -5.90
C SER A 75 -9.64 6.70 -5.47
N TYR A 76 -8.77 7.24 -4.60
CA TYR A 76 -8.85 8.62 -4.15
C TYR A 76 -8.67 9.61 -5.30
N LEU A 77 -7.58 9.49 -6.07
CA LEU A 77 -7.35 10.37 -7.21
C LEU A 77 -8.41 10.14 -8.29
N ASN A 78 -8.78 8.90 -8.59
CA ASN A 78 -9.89 8.59 -9.49
C ASN A 78 -11.16 9.33 -9.09
N ASN A 79 -11.56 9.30 -7.82
CA ASN A 79 -12.76 10.01 -7.35
C ASN A 79 -12.65 11.53 -7.58
N ILE A 80 -11.49 12.14 -7.29
CA ILE A 80 -11.25 13.57 -7.58
C ILE A 80 -11.35 13.83 -9.09
N THR A 81 -10.79 12.95 -9.93
CA THR A 81 -10.85 13.09 -11.40
C THR A 81 -12.28 13.09 -11.94
N PHE A 82 -13.14 12.23 -11.39
CA PHE A 82 -14.48 11.97 -11.92
C PHE A 82 -15.55 12.88 -11.32
N CYS A 83 -15.34 13.36 -10.09
CA CYS A 83 -16.34 14.16 -9.36
C CYS A 83 -16.09 15.67 -9.46
N ASP A 84 -14.83 16.09 -9.35
CA ASP A 84 -14.51 17.52 -9.17
C ASP A 84 -13.92 18.13 -10.45
N GLY A 85 -13.29 17.31 -11.30
CA GLY A 85 -12.48 17.81 -12.41
C GLY A 85 -11.16 18.38 -11.89
N TYR A 86 -10.07 18.21 -12.64
CA TYR A 86 -8.76 18.70 -12.21
C TYR A 86 -8.60 20.20 -12.48
N ASP A 87 -9.16 21.02 -11.61
CA ASP A 87 -8.94 22.46 -11.58
C ASP A 87 -8.45 22.93 -10.18
N GLU A 88 -8.71 24.19 -9.83
CA GLU A 88 -8.36 24.76 -8.53
C GLU A 88 -9.04 24.00 -7.37
N ASP A 89 -10.24 23.45 -7.59
CA ASP A 89 -11.02 22.72 -6.58
C ASP A 89 -10.37 21.37 -6.23
N ALA A 90 -9.79 20.67 -7.21
CA ALA A 90 -9.04 19.43 -6.97
C ALA A 90 -7.76 19.69 -6.18
N THR A 91 -7.04 20.78 -6.49
CA THR A 91 -5.83 21.17 -5.76
C THR A 91 -6.17 21.44 -4.30
N ASP A 92 -7.18 22.27 -4.04
CA ASP A 92 -7.59 22.64 -2.69
C ASP A 92 -8.11 21.44 -1.89
N THR A 93 -8.83 20.52 -2.54
CA THR A 93 -9.28 19.25 -1.95
C THR A 93 -8.09 18.40 -1.50
N ILE A 94 -7.10 18.18 -2.38
CA ILE A 94 -5.89 17.44 -2.03
C ILE A 94 -5.14 18.12 -0.89
N MET A 95 -4.98 19.44 -0.93
CA MET A 95 -4.27 20.19 0.11
C MET A 95 -4.97 20.13 1.47
N ARG A 96 -6.29 20.11 1.49
CA ARG A 96 -7.10 19.97 2.71
C ARG A 96 -6.95 18.57 3.29
N ASP A 97 -7.12 17.54 2.46
CA ASP A 97 -7.17 16.15 2.91
C ASP A 97 -5.77 15.67 3.34
N PHE A 98 -4.71 16.14 2.66
CA PHE A 98 -3.32 15.84 3.00
C PHE A 98 -2.67 16.85 3.96
N LYS A 99 -3.45 17.75 4.58
CA LYS A 99 -2.91 18.85 5.41
C LYS A 99 -1.92 18.38 6.48
N ALA A 100 -2.16 17.21 7.07
CA ALA A 100 -1.30 16.64 8.12
C ALA A 100 0.12 16.32 7.63
N TYR A 101 0.30 16.09 6.33
CA TYR A 101 1.57 15.72 5.71
C TYR A 101 2.31 16.92 5.07
N HIS A 102 1.72 18.11 5.17
CA HIS A 102 2.30 19.36 4.64
C HIS A 102 2.74 19.26 3.15
N PRO A 103 1.84 18.91 2.21
CA PRO A 103 2.16 18.84 0.78
C PRO A 103 2.63 20.20 0.23
N ASP A 104 3.44 20.14 -0.82
CA ASP A 104 3.85 21.31 -1.59
C ASP A 104 2.72 21.72 -2.54
N TYR A 105 2.13 22.88 -2.27
CA TYR A 105 1.01 23.43 -3.04
C TYR A 105 1.33 23.57 -4.53
N GLU A 106 2.49 24.15 -4.87
CA GLU A 106 2.83 24.40 -6.27
C GLU A 106 3.06 23.10 -7.02
N LYS A 107 3.64 22.09 -6.36
CA LYS A 107 3.81 20.77 -6.96
C LYS A 107 2.47 20.08 -7.22
N VAL A 108 1.57 20.06 -6.24
CA VAL A 108 0.22 19.48 -6.41
C VAL A 108 -0.53 20.19 -7.52
N ARG A 109 -0.53 21.53 -7.49
CA ARG A 109 -1.19 22.37 -8.50
C ARG A 109 -0.65 22.13 -9.91
N GLU A 110 0.67 22.05 -10.08
CA GLU A 110 1.28 21.80 -11.39
C GLU A 110 0.84 20.45 -11.97
N LEU A 111 0.86 19.39 -11.16
CA LEU A 111 0.47 18.06 -11.58
C LEU A 111 -1.04 17.96 -11.84
N ALA A 112 -1.87 18.49 -10.94
CA ALA A 112 -3.31 18.57 -11.11
C ALA A 112 -3.67 19.30 -12.41
N ARG A 113 -3.10 20.49 -12.65
CA ARG A 113 -3.35 21.24 -13.89
C ARG A 113 -2.99 20.45 -15.15
N LYS A 114 -1.86 19.72 -15.17
CA LYS A 114 -1.47 18.89 -16.33
C LYS A 114 -2.48 17.78 -16.62
N ILE A 115 -3.13 17.24 -15.59
CA ILE A 115 -4.17 16.23 -15.74
C ILE A 115 -5.50 16.88 -16.17
N GLY A 116 -5.80 18.10 -15.69
CA GLY A 116 -6.95 18.88 -16.15
C GLY A 116 -6.87 19.30 -17.62
N GLU A 117 -5.67 19.67 -18.09
CA GLU A 117 -5.39 20.02 -19.49
C GLU A 117 -5.50 18.80 -20.44
N ASP A 118 -5.06 17.62 -19.98
CA ASP A 118 -5.20 16.36 -20.69
C ASP A 118 -5.49 15.22 -19.70
N TRP A 119 -6.76 14.79 -19.68
CA TRP A 119 -7.21 13.71 -18.80
C TRP A 119 -6.54 12.37 -19.09
N LYS A 120 -5.89 12.20 -20.25
CA LYS A 120 -5.09 11.01 -20.60
C LYS A 120 -3.61 11.17 -20.24
N ASN A 121 -3.23 12.22 -19.52
CA ASN A 121 -1.87 12.43 -19.07
C ASN A 121 -1.54 11.51 -17.88
N TYR A 122 -1.46 10.20 -18.15
CA TYR A 122 -1.15 9.18 -17.16
C TYR A 122 0.21 9.42 -16.49
N THR A 123 1.16 10.06 -17.18
CA THR A 123 2.44 10.42 -16.57
C THR A 123 2.27 11.44 -15.44
N ALA A 124 1.43 12.46 -15.62
CA ALA A 124 1.15 13.43 -14.55
C ALA A 124 0.31 12.79 -13.43
N TYR A 125 -0.64 11.92 -13.79
CA TYR A 125 -1.45 11.17 -12.86
C TYR A 125 -0.60 10.26 -11.95
N ASP A 126 0.24 9.41 -12.55
CA ASP A 126 1.14 8.50 -11.82
C ASP A 126 2.12 9.29 -10.94
N ALA A 127 2.62 10.44 -11.43
CA ALA A 127 3.50 11.31 -10.65
C ALA A 127 2.79 11.92 -9.44
N LEU A 128 1.51 12.31 -9.57
CA LEU A 128 0.71 12.82 -8.46
C LEU A 128 0.40 11.70 -7.46
N GLN A 129 -0.03 10.53 -7.92
CA GLN A 129 -0.28 9.36 -7.08
C GLN A 129 0.98 8.98 -6.29
N ALA A 130 2.13 8.86 -6.97
CA ALA A 130 3.39 8.51 -6.32
C ALA A 130 3.84 9.57 -5.31
N TYR A 131 3.57 10.85 -5.59
CA TYR A 131 3.87 11.93 -4.66
C TYR A 131 3.03 11.86 -3.39
N LEU A 132 1.71 11.69 -3.53
CA LEU A 132 0.79 11.57 -2.39
C LEU A 132 1.07 10.30 -1.57
N PHE A 133 1.34 9.18 -2.24
CA PHE A 133 1.79 7.96 -1.59
C PHE A 133 3.05 8.17 -0.75
N ALA A 134 4.04 8.88 -1.29
CA ALA A 134 5.28 9.16 -0.57
C ALA A 134 5.09 10.05 0.67
N LEU A 135 4.00 10.83 0.73
CA LEU A 135 3.65 11.61 1.91
C LEU A 135 3.05 10.75 3.04
N GLU A 136 2.23 9.75 2.69
CA GLU A 136 1.58 8.86 3.65
C GLU A 136 2.50 7.73 4.14
N LYS A 137 3.39 7.26 3.26
CA LYS A 137 4.28 6.11 3.51
C LYS A 137 5.02 6.19 4.86
N PRO A 138 5.60 7.32 5.31
CA PRO A 138 6.29 7.38 6.60
C PRO A 138 5.40 7.10 7.80
N GLU A 139 4.12 7.48 7.77
CA GLU A 139 3.18 7.16 8.84
C GLU A 139 2.70 5.70 8.74
N ALA A 140 2.48 5.19 7.53
CA ALA A 140 2.18 3.77 7.32
C ALA A 140 3.32 2.86 7.79
N ASP A 141 4.57 3.24 7.51
CA ASP A 141 5.78 2.54 7.97
C ASP A 141 5.82 2.45 9.50
N LYS A 142 5.46 3.53 10.23
CA LYS A 142 5.40 3.52 11.70
C LYS A 142 4.34 2.56 12.23
N ILE A 143 3.19 2.46 11.56
CA ILE A 143 2.14 1.49 11.94
C ILE A 143 2.66 0.07 11.73
N ILE A 144 3.30 -0.20 10.59
CA ILE A 144 3.89 -1.50 10.29
C ILE A 144 4.99 -1.86 11.32
N ASP A 145 5.86 -0.91 11.68
CA ASP A 145 6.89 -1.10 12.71
C ASP A 145 6.29 -1.41 14.09
N LYS A 146 5.16 -0.75 14.40
CA LYS A 146 4.41 -1.03 15.62
C LYS A 146 3.82 -2.44 15.59
N ILE A 147 3.15 -2.85 14.51
CA ILE A 147 2.62 -4.23 14.37
C ILE A 147 3.75 -5.25 14.52
N LYS A 148 4.88 -5.04 13.84
CA LYS A 148 6.07 -5.89 13.95
C LYS A 148 6.52 -6.04 15.41
N THR A 149 6.54 -4.94 16.16
CA THR A 149 6.95 -4.94 17.58
C THR A 149 5.92 -5.60 18.49
N ASP A 150 4.65 -5.24 18.33
CA ASP A 150 3.55 -5.68 19.21
C ASP A 150 3.29 -7.19 19.09
N TYR A 151 3.46 -7.75 17.89
CA TYR A 151 3.24 -9.17 17.61
C TYR A 151 4.53 -10.00 17.57
N GLY A 152 5.71 -9.36 17.66
CA GLY A 152 7.01 -10.03 17.65
C GLY A 152 7.42 -10.60 16.29
N TYR A 153 6.88 -10.06 15.19
CA TYR A 153 7.13 -10.54 13.84
C TYR A 153 8.52 -10.18 13.32
N ARG A 154 8.95 -10.92 12.30
CA ARG A 154 10.18 -10.65 11.54
C ARG A 154 9.85 -9.89 10.28
N GLU A 155 10.77 -9.03 9.88
CA GLU A 155 10.70 -8.37 8.59
C GLU A 155 11.67 -9.01 7.62
N LEU A 156 11.23 -9.25 6.40
CA LEU A 156 12.01 -9.84 5.34
C LEU A 156 12.29 -8.81 4.24
N THR A 157 13.37 -9.02 3.50
CA THR A 157 13.61 -8.36 2.21
C THR A 157 13.89 -9.41 1.17
N LYS A 158 13.42 -9.17 -0.04
CA LYS A 158 13.79 -10.02 -1.17
C LYS A 158 15.22 -9.72 -1.61
N THR A 159 16.03 -10.76 -1.76
CA THR A 159 17.45 -10.64 -2.15
C THR A 159 17.75 -11.20 -3.53
N GLY A 160 16.82 -11.97 -4.10
CA GLY A 160 16.98 -12.49 -5.45
C GLY A 160 15.77 -13.23 -5.97
N SER A 161 15.81 -13.56 -7.26
CA SER A 161 14.85 -14.44 -7.91
C SER A 161 15.59 -15.43 -8.79
N PHE A 162 15.16 -16.69 -8.72
CA PHE A 162 15.68 -17.77 -9.54
C PHE A 162 14.94 -17.84 -10.87
N CYS A 163 15.58 -18.46 -11.87
CA CYS A 163 15.01 -18.64 -13.21
C CYS A 163 13.71 -19.47 -13.24
N ASN A 164 13.42 -20.22 -12.16
CA ASN A 164 12.22 -21.03 -12.01
C ASN A 164 11.03 -20.26 -11.41
N GLY A 165 11.22 -19.00 -10.99
CA GLY A 165 10.20 -18.15 -10.36
C GLY A 165 10.20 -18.13 -8.83
N GLU A 166 11.14 -18.81 -8.17
CA GLU A 166 11.31 -18.73 -6.71
C GLU A 166 12.05 -17.45 -6.31
N ALA A 167 11.68 -16.88 -5.17
CA ALA A 167 12.36 -15.73 -4.59
C ALA A 167 13.13 -16.13 -3.32
N LEU A 168 14.30 -15.51 -3.14
CA LEU A 168 15.07 -15.57 -1.90
C LEU A 168 14.69 -14.39 -1.02
N TYR A 169 14.51 -14.66 0.26
CA TYR A 169 14.23 -13.66 1.28
C TYR A 169 15.24 -13.77 2.41
N GLU A 170 15.67 -12.63 2.93
CA GLU A 170 16.53 -12.53 4.10
C GLU A 170 15.86 -11.66 5.16
N GLN A 171 16.08 -11.98 6.42
CA GLN A 171 15.58 -11.18 7.52
C GLN A 171 16.32 -9.84 7.59
N ILE A 172 15.57 -8.75 7.71
CA ILE A 172 16.10 -7.43 8.04
C ILE A 172 16.32 -7.38 9.56
N ALA A 173 17.53 -6.96 9.95
CA ALA A 173 17.94 -6.79 11.35
C ALA A 173 17.17 -5.68 12.07
#